data_AF-A0A914AI66-F1
#
_entry.id   AF-A0A914AI66-F1
#
_cell.length_a   1.000
_cell.length_b   1.000
_cell.length_c   1.000
_cell.angle_alpha   90.00
_cell.angle_beta   90.00
_cell.angle_gamma   90.00
#
_symmetry.space_group_name_H-M   'P 1'
#
loop_
_entity.id
_entity.type
_entity.pdbx_description
1 polymer ?
#
loop_
_entity_poly.entity_id
_entity_poly.type
_entity_poly.pdbx_seq_one_letter_code
_entity_poly.pdbx_strand_id
1 'polypeptide(L)'
;MVMHDFQLLLGETKFQAIQDNIIVFMDAVEKIMESKTEEAEPERMIPIISYVEKATAFEKGKGRKTRSIITMKEDIPDGDIKKELHTPRNEPPKLVIFTSNNKLQASFVVADGVSIMSEKGSTATAAILLLIGVYYLFDLEYPKTYSQLLGTLQNHVVKGVPYDGQKSAKFRMFQTALQRKLKAVAEN
;
A
#
# COMPACT_ATOMS: atom_id res chain seq x y z
N MET A 1 -9.11 -16.66 7.12
CA MET A 1 -9.41 -15.20 6.96
C MET A 1 -8.09 -14.56 6.61
N VAL A 2 -7.97 -13.80 5.51
CA VAL A 2 -6.65 -13.38 4.96
C VAL A 2 -5.69 -12.82 6.01
N MET A 3 -6.13 -11.94 6.90
CA MET A 3 -5.26 -11.38 7.96
C MET A 3 -4.77 -12.43 8.95
N HIS A 4 -5.68 -13.29 9.43
CA HIS A 4 -5.34 -14.41 10.31
C HIS A 4 -4.39 -15.41 9.63
N ASP A 5 -4.66 -15.77 8.38
CA ASP A 5 -3.85 -16.74 7.64
C ASP A 5 -2.46 -16.14 7.34
N PHE A 6 -2.39 -14.83 7.11
CA PHE A 6 -1.13 -14.10 6.91
C PHE A 6 -0.31 -14.03 8.20
N GLN A 7 -0.96 -13.77 9.34
CA GLN A 7 -0.32 -13.82 10.65
C GLN A 7 0.22 -15.23 10.95
N LEU A 8 -0.53 -16.29 10.65
CA LEU A 8 -0.07 -17.67 10.81
C LEU A 8 1.13 -18.00 9.90
N LEU A 9 1.10 -17.56 8.64
CA LEU A 9 2.19 -17.78 7.69
C LEU A 9 3.50 -17.14 8.19
N LEU A 10 3.43 -15.94 8.76
CA LEU A 10 4.62 -15.18 9.17
C LEU A 10 5.07 -15.48 10.59
N GLY A 11 4.15 -15.93 11.46
CA GLY A 11 4.31 -15.91 12.91
C GLY A 11 4.07 -14.52 13.50
N GLU A 12 3.62 -14.50 14.76
CA GLU A 12 3.19 -13.29 15.48
C GLU A 12 4.26 -12.21 15.52
N THR A 13 5.51 -12.56 15.86
CA THR A 13 6.61 -11.60 15.96
C THR A 13 6.89 -10.88 14.64
N LYS A 14 6.89 -11.61 13.52
CA LYS A 14 7.14 -11.01 12.22
C LYS A 14 5.95 -10.18 11.74
N PHE A 15 4.74 -10.65 12.01
CA PHE A 15 3.52 -9.90 11.69
C PHE A 15 3.47 -8.55 12.41
N GLN A 16 3.77 -8.52 13.72
CA GLN A 16 3.88 -7.28 14.48
C GLN A 16 4.98 -6.36 13.92
N ALA A 17 6.15 -6.91 13.61
CA ALA A 17 7.24 -6.13 13.02
C ALA A 17 6.84 -5.48 11.68
N ILE A 18 6.01 -6.14 10.86
CA ILE A 18 5.49 -5.55 9.61
C ILE A 18 4.56 -4.38 9.92
N GLN A 19 3.67 -4.51 10.92
CA GLN A 19 2.80 -3.40 11.34
C GLN A 19 3.62 -2.18 11.75
N ASP A 20 4.64 -2.38 12.59
CA ASP A 20 5.51 -1.31 13.06
C ASP A 20 6.31 -0.69 11.90
N ASN A 21 6.81 -1.53 10.97
CA ASN A 21 7.52 -1.05 9.79
C ASN A 21 6.64 -0.21 8.86
N ILE A 22 5.32 -0.46 8.78
CA ILE A 22 4.41 0.39 8.00
C ILE A 22 4.41 1.80 8.57
N ILE A 23 4.29 1.95 9.89
CA ILE A 23 4.27 3.25 10.57
C ILE A 23 5.59 3.99 10.32
N VAL A 24 6.71 3.32 10.59
CA VAL A 24 8.06 3.87 10.37
C VAL A 24 8.29 4.24 8.89
N PHE A 25 7.77 3.43 7.97
CA PHE A 25 7.83 3.73 6.53
C PHE A 25 7.06 5.01 6.19
N MET A 26 5.83 5.16 6.68
CA MET A 26 5.02 6.37 6.44
C MET A 26 5.74 7.62 6.98
N ASP A 27 6.22 7.58 8.22
CA ASP A 27 6.96 8.69 8.84
C ASP A 27 8.21 9.07 8.05
N ALA A 28 8.95 8.07 7.56
CA ALA A 28 10.13 8.30 6.76
C ALA A 28 9.81 8.95 5.41
N VAL A 29 8.70 8.55 4.76
CA VAL A 29 8.26 9.14 3.50
C VAL A 29 7.81 10.58 3.67
N GLU A 30 7.06 10.90 4.74
CA GLU A 30 6.69 12.30 5.03
C GLU A 30 7.90 13.20 5.23
N LYS A 31 8.94 12.70 5.91
CA LYS A 31 10.22 13.42 6.03
C LYS A 31 10.93 13.66 4.68
N ILE A 32 10.59 12.90 3.63
CA ILE A 32 11.06 13.15 2.25
C ILE A 32 10.15 14.13 1.53
N MET A 33 8.84 14.05 1.78
CA MET A 33 7.86 14.97 1.20
C MET A 33 8.05 16.42 1.68
N GLU A 34 8.82 16.63 2.76
CA GLU A 34 9.00 17.91 3.44
C GLU A 34 7.67 18.52 3.90
N SER A 35 6.64 17.68 4.01
CA SER A 35 5.31 18.01 4.49
C SER A 35 4.97 17.10 5.65
N LYS A 36 4.43 17.69 6.72
CA LYS A 36 3.63 16.92 7.68
C LYS A 36 2.21 16.92 7.15
N THR A 37 1.65 15.76 6.91
CA THR A 37 0.22 15.66 6.69
C THR A 37 -0.44 15.98 8.03
N GLU A 38 -1.23 17.05 8.10
CA GLU A 38 -1.98 17.40 9.33
C GLU A 38 -3.15 16.44 9.57
N GLU A 39 -3.42 15.58 8.60
CA GLU A 39 -4.49 14.59 8.60
C GLU A 39 -4.14 13.39 9.48
N ALA A 40 -5.16 12.81 10.11
CA ALA A 40 -5.06 11.54 10.81
C ALA A 40 -5.14 10.35 9.82
N GLU A 41 -4.89 9.14 10.31
CA GLU A 41 -5.18 7.94 9.53
C GLU A 41 -6.71 7.79 9.33
N PRO A 42 -7.19 7.39 8.14
CA PRO A 42 -6.44 6.90 6.96
C PRO A 42 -6.05 7.94 5.91
N GLU A 43 -6.51 9.19 6.04
CA GLU A 43 -6.37 10.21 5.01
C GLU A 43 -4.89 10.51 4.76
N ARG A 44 -4.09 10.54 5.83
CA ARG A 44 -2.61 10.65 5.78
C ARG A 44 -1.93 9.63 4.87
N MET A 45 -2.42 8.40 4.80
CA MET A 45 -1.80 7.33 4.01
C MET A 45 -1.87 7.61 2.50
N ILE A 46 -2.94 8.25 2.04
CA ILE A 46 -3.21 8.44 0.61
C ILE A 46 -2.17 9.35 -0.06
N PRO A 47 -1.89 10.57 0.42
CA PRO A 47 -0.87 11.42 -0.17
C PRO A 47 0.53 10.78 -0.06
N ILE A 48 0.81 10.04 1.02
CA ILE A 48 2.08 9.29 1.19
C ILE A 48 2.23 8.24 0.10
N ILE A 49 1.26 7.34 -0.07
CA ILE A 49 1.35 6.28 -1.07
C ILE A 49 1.34 6.87 -2.49
N SER A 50 0.50 7.87 -2.76
CA SER A 50 0.49 8.59 -4.04
C SER A 50 1.86 9.22 -4.34
N TYR A 51 2.52 9.78 -3.33
CA TYR A 51 3.86 10.31 -3.47
C TYR A 51 4.86 9.22 -3.84
N VAL A 52 4.86 8.07 -3.14
CA VAL A 52 5.76 6.94 -3.43
C VAL A 52 5.55 6.41 -4.85
N GLU A 53 4.31 6.27 -5.31
CA GLU A 53 4.00 5.84 -6.68
C GLU A 53 4.59 6.79 -7.71
N LYS A 54 4.45 8.10 -7.50
CA LYS A 54 5.02 9.14 -8.38
C LYS A 54 6.55 9.15 -8.33
N ALA A 55 7.11 9.04 -7.14
CA ALA A 55 8.54 9.08 -6.88
C ALA A 55 9.28 7.82 -7.36
N THR A 56 8.55 6.72 -7.60
CA THR A 56 9.14 5.45 -8.06
C THR A 56 8.71 5.06 -9.48
N ALA A 57 7.79 5.81 -10.10
CA ALA A 57 7.18 5.48 -11.39
C ALA A 57 8.18 5.14 -12.51
N PHE A 58 7.77 4.25 -13.41
CA PHE A 58 8.46 4.04 -14.68
C PHE A 58 8.13 5.17 -15.65
N GLU A 59 9.15 5.95 -16.02
CA GLU A 59 9.07 6.90 -17.13
C GLU A 59 9.82 6.32 -18.33
N LYS A 60 9.08 5.87 -19.34
CA LYS A 60 9.63 5.55 -20.67
C LYS A 60 8.65 6.03 -21.74
N GLY A 61 8.99 7.13 -22.41
CA GLY A 61 8.24 7.67 -23.57
C GLY A 61 7.00 8.48 -23.21
N LYS A 62 6.07 8.64 -24.18
CA LYS A 62 4.83 9.45 -24.08
C LYS A 62 3.68 8.74 -23.33
N GLY A 63 3.95 8.05 -22.22
CA GLY A 63 2.89 7.37 -21.48
C GLY A 63 3.28 6.94 -20.07
N ARG A 64 2.36 7.12 -19.12
CA ARG A 64 2.49 6.68 -17.73
C ARG A 64 2.10 5.21 -17.64
N LYS A 65 3.05 4.33 -17.33
CA LYS A 65 2.75 2.89 -17.10
C LYS A 65 2.31 2.60 -15.66
N THR A 66 2.67 3.47 -14.72
CA THR A 66 2.29 3.33 -13.31
C THR A 66 0.83 3.76 -13.13
N ARG A 67 0.04 2.92 -12.48
CA ARG A 67 -1.32 3.23 -12.02
C ARG A 67 -1.33 3.25 -10.49
N SER A 68 -2.30 3.94 -9.90
CA SER A 68 -2.48 3.88 -8.45
C SER A 68 -2.93 2.48 -8.03
N ILE A 69 -2.29 1.90 -7.02
CA ILE A 69 -2.76 0.66 -6.36
C ILE A 69 -3.86 0.97 -5.35
N ILE A 70 -4.00 2.23 -4.92
CA ILE A 70 -5.04 2.68 -3.99
C ILE A 70 -6.08 3.51 -4.75
N THR A 71 -7.34 3.17 -4.59
CA THR A 71 -8.48 3.96 -5.09
C THR A 71 -9.30 4.43 -3.90
N MET A 72 -9.49 5.74 -3.75
CA MET A 72 -10.38 6.30 -2.75
C MET A 72 -11.74 6.61 -3.38
N LYS A 73 -12.82 6.34 -2.65
CA LYS A 73 -14.19 6.66 -3.00
C LYS A 73 -14.87 7.34 -1.83
N GLU A 74 -15.37 8.54 -2.03
CA GLU A 74 -15.93 9.38 -0.98
C GLU A 74 -17.46 9.42 -1.09
N ASP A 75 -18.13 9.40 0.05
CA ASP A 75 -19.59 9.55 0.21
C ASP A 75 -20.42 8.63 -0.70
N ILE A 76 -19.95 7.38 -0.85
CA ILE A 76 -20.67 6.33 -1.57
C ILE A 76 -21.78 5.77 -0.68
N PRO A 77 -23.05 5.75 -1.14
CA PRO A 77 -24.13 5.09 -0.42
C PRO A 77 -23.88 3.58 -0.26
N ASP A 78 -24.24 3.02 0.90
CA ASP A 78 -24.04 1.58 1.21
C ASP A 78 -24.58 0.63 0.12
N GLY A 79 -25.70 1.00 -0.51
CA GLY A 79 -26.33 0.23 -1.59
C GLY A 79 -25.50 0.16 -2.88
N ASP A 80 -24.56 1.09 -3.07
CA ASP A 80 -23.73 1.19 -4.26
C ASP A 80 -22.30 0.65 -4.06
N ILE A 81 -21.86 0.41 -2.81
CA ILE A 81 -20.53 -0.13 -2.50
C ILE A 81 -20.20 -1.38 -3.33
N LYS A 82 -21.14 -2.33 -3.46
CA LYS A 82 -20.92 -3.55 -4.25
C LYS A 82 -20.64 -3.29 -5.73
N LYS A 83 -21.28 -2.27 -6.32
CA LYS A 83 -21.04 -1.88 -7.71
C LYS A 83 -19.65 -1.28 -7.85
N GLU A 84 -19.25 -0.47 -6.88
CA GLU A 84 -17.96 0.21 -6.83
C GLU A 84 -16.78 -0.76 -6.59
N LEU A 85 -17.03 -1.94 -6.02
CA LEU A 85 -16.03 -3.00 -5.81
C LEU A 85 -15.84 -3.93 -7.02
N HIS A 86 -16.65 -3.79 -8.07
CA HIS A 86 -16.54 -4.63 -9.25
C HIS A 86 -15.21 -4.40 -9.98
N THR A 87 -14.55 -5.50 -10.33
CA THR A 87 -13.29 -5.51 -11.10
C THR A 87 -13.42 -6.46 -12.30
N PRO A 88 -12.88 -6.10 -13.48
CA PRO A 88 -12.80 -7.01 -14.62
C PRO A 88 -11.91 -8.23 -14.32
N ARG A 89 -12.04 -9.28 -15.13
CA ARG A 89 -11.12 -10.42 -15.09
C ARG A 89 -9.70 -10.01 -15.46
N ASN A 90 -8.75 -10.66 -14.81
CA ASN A 90 -7.30 -10.42 -14.87
C ASN A 90 -6.91 -9.01 -14.41
N GLU A 91 -7.68 -8.39 -13.51
CA GLU A 91 -7.28 -7.15 -12.87
C GLU A 91 -6.46 -7.47 -11.60
N PRO A 92 -5.20 -6.99 -11.51
CA PRO A 92 -4.39 -7.29 -10.34
C PRO A 92 -4.99 -6.71 -9.05
N PRO A 93 -4.72 -7.33 -7.88
CA PRO A 93 -5.22 -6.83 -6.61
C PRO A 93 -4.81 -5.38 -6.34
N LYS A 94 -5.82 -4.59 -6.00
CA LYS A 94 -5.70 -3.18 -5.62
C LYS A 94 -6.56 -2.90 -4.39
N LEU A 95 -6.18 -1.86 -3.64
CA LEU A 95 -6.90 -1.43 -2.46
C LEU A 95 -7.95 -0.38 -2.84
N VAL A 96 -9.18 -0.56 -2.38
CA VAL A 96 -10.27 0.41 -2.50
C VAL A 96 -10.66 0.85 -1.09
N ILE A 97 -10.65 2.15 -0.86
CA ILE A 97 -10.92 2.79 0.43
C ILE A 97 -12.17 3.64 0.29
N PHE A 98 -13.16 3.39 1.14
CA PHE A 98 -14.37 4.19 1.24
C PHE A 98 -14.26 5.14 2.42
N THR A 99 -14.47 6.43 2.17
CA THR A 99 -14.48 7.48 3.17
C THR A 99 -15.83 8.19 3.19
N SER A 100 -16.19 8.74 4.34
CA SER A 100 -17.30 9.69 4.45
C SER A 100 -17.04 10.67 5.59
N ASN A 101 -17.29 11.96 5.35
CA ASN A 101 -16.98 13.05 6.29
C ASN A 101 -15.54 12.98 6.82
N ASN A 102 -14.56 12.75 5.94
CA ASN A 102 -13.14 12.61 6.28
C ASN A 102 -12.85 11.51 7.32
N LYS A 103 -13.58 10.39 7.24
CA LYS A 103 -13.34 9.20 8.07
C LYS A 103 -13.39 7.93 7.25
N LEU A 104 -12.50 6.99 7.57
CA LEU A 104 -12.55 5.62 7.03
C LEU A 104 -13.88 4.95 7.38
N GLN A 105 -14.59 4.50 6.36
CA GLN A 105 -15.76 3.64 6.54
C GLN A 105 -15.40 2.18 6.36
N ALA A 106 -14.71 1.86 5.26
CA ALA A 106 -14.31 0.50 4.94
C ALA A 106 -13.12 0.50 3.97
N SER A 107 -12.33 -0.58 3.99
CA SER A 107 -11.33 -0.83 2.97
C SER A 107 -11.43 -2.25 2.44
N PHE A 108 -11.14 -2.42 1.15
CA PHE A 108 -11.25 -3.69 0.46
C PHE A 108 -10.06 -3.90 -0.45
N VAL A 109 -9.51 -5.11 -0.48
CA VAL A 109 -8.69 -5.55 -1.61
C VAL A 109 -9.61 -6.19 -2.64
N VAL A 110 -9.54 -5.71 -3.88
CA VAL A 110 -10.38 -6.20 -4.98
C VAL A 110 -9.52 -6.73 -6.13
N ALA A 111 -9.94 -7.86 -6.70
CA ALA A 111 -9.37 -8.47 -7.90
C ALA A 111 -10.37 -9.48 -8.48
N ASP A 112 -10.45 -9.59 -9.80
CA ASP A 112 -11.18 -10.66 -10.50
C ASP A 112 -12.63 -10.90 -10.03
N GLY A 113 -13.35 -9.84 -9.68
CA GLY A 113 -14.72 -9.90 -9.16
C GLY A 113 -14.83 -10.37 -7.70
N VAL A 114 -13.70 -10.57 -7.02
CA VAL A 114 -13.60 -10.87 -5.59
C VAL A 114 -13.27 -9.59 -4.83
N SER A 115 -13.89 -9.44 -3.66
CA SER A 115 -13.60 -8.37 -2.70
C SER A 115 -13.32 -8.96 -1.33
N ILE A 116 -12.17 -8.63 -0.76
CA ILE A 116 -11.75 -9.02 0.59
C ILE A 116 -11.79 -7.75 1.45
N MET A 117 -12.70 -7.73 2.43
CA MET A 117 -12.88 -6.58 3.32
C MET A 117 -11.85 -6.61 4.46
N SER A 118 -11.36 -5.44 4.87
CA SER A 118 -10.69 -5.27 6.16
C SER A 118 -11.69 -5.37 7.32
N GLU A 119 -11.21 -5.48 8.54
CA GLU A 119 -12.11 -5.41 9.71
C GLU A 119 -12.80 -4.03 9.78
N LYS A 120 -14.03 -4.00 10.29
CA LYS A 120 -14.80 -2.75 10.40
C LYS A 120 -14.11 -1.79 11.37
N GLY A 121 -13.87 -0.55 10.95
CA GLY A 121 -13.08 0.42 11.73
C GLY A 121 -11.57 0.19 11.67
N SER A 122 -11.08 -0.62 10.74
CA SER A 122 -9.66 -0.84 10.49
C SER A 122 -8.92 0.45 10.21
N THR A 123 -7.65 0.53 10.59
CA THR A 123 -6.75 1.64 10.24
C THR A 123 -6.24 1.53 8.80
N ALA A 124 -5.67 2.60 8.27
CA ALA A 124 -4.95 2.57 7.00
C ALA A 124 -3.77 1.57 7.00
N THR A 125 -3.07 1.46 8.14
CA THR A 125 -2.06 0.40 8.35
C THR A 125 -2.64 -0.98 8.10
N ALA A 126 -3.83 -1.28 8.63
CA ALA A 126 -4.49 -2.56 8.40
C ALA A 126 -4.90 -2.75 6.92
N ALA A 127 -5.25 -1.67 6.21
CA ALA A 127 -5.57 -1.71 4.79
C ALA A 127 -4.35 -2.04 3.91
N ILE A 128 -3.18 -1.43 4.18
CA ILE A 128 -1.91 -1.80 3.53
C ILE A 128 -1.50 -3.21 3.90
N LEU A 129 -1.64 -3.58 5.17
CA LEU A 129 -1.28 -4.92 5.64
C LEU A 129 -2.12 -5.99 4.95
N LEU A 130 -3.42 -5.73 4.74
CA LEU A 130 -4.30 -6.60 3.98
C LEU A 130 -3.84 -6.73 2.52
N LEU A 131 -3.47 -5.62 1.88
CA LEU A 131 -2.95 -5.63 0.51
C LEU A 131 -1.67 -6.48 0.41
N ILE A 132 -0.71 -6.28 1.31
CA ILE A 132 0.51 -7.09 1.39
C ILE A 132 0.14 -8.56 1.61
N GLY A 133 -0.74 -8.83 2.57
CA GLY A 133 -1.19 -10.18 2.89
C GLY A 133 -1.78 -10.92 1.69
N VAL A 134 -2.59 -10.24 0.86
CA VAL A 134 -3.13 -10.81 -0.38
C VAL A 134 -2.02 -11.19 -1.35
N TYR A 135 -1.06 -10.31 -1.62
CA TYR A 135 0.04 -10.64 -2.54
C TYR A 135 0.91 -11.81 -2.03
N TYR A 136 1.13 -11.91 -0.71
CA TYR A 136 1.97 -12.94 -0.12
C TYR A 136 1.26 -14.30 0.05
N LEU A 137 0.02 -14.31 0.52
CA LEU A 137 -0.71 -15.55 0.76
C LEU A 137 -1.07 -16.28 -0.53
N PHE A 138 -1.37 -15.52 -1.59
CA PHE A 138 -1.73 -16.08 -2.89
C PHE A 138 -0.53 -16.17 -3.85
N ASP A 139 0.69 -15.90 -3.37
CA ASP A 139 1.94 -15.95 -4.15
C ASP A 139 1.82 -15.23 -5.51
N LEU A 140 1.35 -13.99 -5.46
CA LEU A 140 1.03 -13.22 -6.66
C LEU A 140 2.23 -12.44 -7.16
N GLU A 141 2.51 -12.54 -8.46
CA GLU A 141 3.50 -11.70 -9.12
C GLU A 141 3.10 -10.22 -9.05
N TYR A 142 4.09 -9.35 -8.86
CA TYR A 142 3.85 -7.91 -8.83
C TYR A 142 3.60 -7.39 -10.26
N PRO A 143 2.40 -6.90 -10.57
CA PRO A 143 2.11 -6.39 -11.89
C PRO A 143 2.98 -5.17 -12.16
N LYS A 144 3.43 -5.01 -13.41
CA LYS A 144 4.32 -3.90 -13.82
C LYS A 144 3.78 -2.51 -13.45
N THR A 145 2.46 -2.36 -13.37
CA THR A 145 1.78 -1.11 -13.02
C THR A 145 1.98 -0.71 -11.57
N TYR A 146 2.20 -1.67 -10.66
CA TYR A 146 2.32 -1.46 -9.21
C TYR A 146 3.68 -1.91 -8.66
N SER A 147 4.50 -2.57 -9.47
CA SER A 147 5.70 -3.28 -9.00
C SER A 147 6.72 -2.38 -8.30
N GLN A 148 6.78 -1.08 -8.62
CA GLN A 148 7.70 -0.16 -7.95
C GLN A 148 7.24 0.19 -6.53
N LEU A 149 5.94 0.37 -6.31
CA LEU A 149 5.38 0.59 -4.98
C LEU A 149 5.41 -0.71 -4.16
N LEU A 150 4.93 -1.81 -4.73
CA LEU A 150 4.95 -3.12 -4.07
C LEU A 150 6.38 -3.55 -3.71
N GLY A 151 7.33 -3.36 -4.63
CA GLY A 151 8.75 -3.60 -4.36
C GLY A 151 9.34 -2.66 -3.29
N THR A 152 8.82 -1.44 -3.16
CA THR A 152 9.19 -0.52 -2.08
C THR A 152 8.70 -1.04 -0.73
N LEU A 153 7.44 -1.47 -0.65
CA LEU A 153 6.86 -2.07 0.54
C LEU A 153 7.56 -3.38 0.91
N GLN A 154 7.87 -4.25 -0.06
CA GLN A 154 8.64 -5.47 0.20
C GLN A 154 10.00 -5.16 0.83
N ASN A 155 10.75 -4.21 0.28
CA ASN A 155 12.09 -3.87 0.77
C ASN A 155 12.10 -3.31 2.20
N HIS A 156 11.12 -2.46 2.55
CA HIS A 156 11.17 -1.65 3.78
C HIS A 156 10.13 -2.03 4.82
N VAL A 157 8.99 -2.54 4.39
CA VAL A 157 7.89 -2.95 5.28
C VAL A 157 8.00 -4.43 5.60
N VAL A 158 8.02 -5.30 4.59
CA VAL A 158 8.05 -6.76 4.80
C VAL A 158 9.44 -7.22 5.26
N LYS A 159 10.49 -6.72 4.60
CA LYS A 159 11.90 -7.08 4.82
C LYS A 159 12.18 -8.58 4.60
N GLY A 160 13.46 -8.95 4.56
CA GLY A 160 13.91 -10.33 4.47
C GLY A 160 14.15 -10.86 3.06
N VAL A 161 13.47 -10.33 2.03
CA VAL A 161 13.75 -10.65 0.62
C VAL A 161 13.75 -9.36 -0.21
N PRO A 162 14.82 -9.05 -0.94
CA PRO A 162 14.86 -7.86 -1.78
C PRO A 162 13.92 -8.02 -2.99
N TYR A 163 13.27 -6.94 -3.39
CA TYR A 163 12.56 -6.88 -4.66
C TYR A 163 13.54 -7.06 -5.82
N ASP A 164 13.39 -8.13 -6.58
CA ASP A 164 14.27 -8.56 -7.68
C ASP A 164 13.81 -8.07 -9.05
N GLY A 165 12.54 -7.66 -9.18
CA GLY A 165 11.99 -7.13 -10.42
C GLY A 165 12.69 -5.89 -10.95
N GLN A 166 12.34 -5.50 -12.18
CA GLN A 166 12.93 -4.35 -12.85
C GLN A 166 12.74 -3.08 -12.00
N LYS A 167 13.80 -2.29 -11.84
CA LYS A 167 13.82 -1.05 -11.05
C LYS A 167 13.93 0.15 -11.98
N SER A 168 13.07 1.15 -11.81
CA SER A 168 13.20 2.43 -12.52
C SER A 168 14.39 3.24 -11.95
N ALA A 169 14.90 4.22 -12.70
CA ALA A 169 15.93 5.13 -12.18
C ALA A 169 15.39 5.91 -10.96
N LYS A 170 14.14 6.38 -11.06
CA LYS A 170 13.40 7.05 -9.98
C LYS A 170 13.29 6.18 -8.73
N PHE A 171 12.95 4.91 -8.88
CA PHE A 171 12.93 3.94 -7.78
C PHE A 171 14.28 3.89 -7.07
N ARG A 172 15.40 3.75 -7.78
CA ARG A 172 16.72 3.67 -7.14
C ARG A 172 17.07 4.94 -6.37
N MET A 173 16.77 6.11 -6.94
CA MET A 173 16.97 7.41 -6.27
C MET A 173 16.10 7.53 -5.01
N PHE A 174 14.81 7.23 -5.13
CA PHE A 174 13.87 7.25 -4.03
C PHE A 174 14.28 6.29 -2.91
N GLN A 175 14.69 5.06 -3.23
CA GLN A 175 15.15 4.08 -2.25
C GLN A 175 16.37 4.57 -1.46
N THR A 176 17.29 5.28 -2.11
CA THR A 176 18.46 5.88 -1.45
C THR A 176 18.03 6.97 -0.46
N ALA A 177 17.10 7.84 -0.87
CA ALA A 177 16.56 8.89 0.00
C ALA A 177 15.80 8.29 1.20
N LEU A 178 14.96 7.29 0.93
CA LEU A 178 14.16 6.60 1.94
C LEU A 178 15.03 5.89 2.97
N GLN A 179 16.07 5.17 2.55
CA GLN A 179 17.00 4.51 3.47
C GLN A 179 17.67 5.49 4.43
N ARG A 180 18.02 6.70 3.97
CA ARG A 180 18.58 7.74 4.84
C ARG A 180 17.57 8.19 5.90
N LYS A 181 16.32 8.40 5.50
CA LYS A 181 15.26 8.84 6.43
C LYS A 181 14.84 7.73 7.40
N LEU A 182 14.78 6.48 6.96
CA LEU A 182 14.48 5.33 7.82
C LEU A 182 15.50 5.17 8.95
N LYS A 183 16.81 5.31 8.65
CA LYS A 183 17.86 5.31 9.69
C LYS A 183 17.64 6.43 10.71
N ALA A 184 17.36 7.65 10.23
CA ALA A 184 17.09 8.78 11.10
C ALA A 184 15.79 8.66 11.90
N VAL A 185 14.81 7.86 11.48
CA VAL A 185 13.60 7.57 12.27
C VAL A 185 13.89 6.51 13.34
N ALA A 186 14.70 5.50 13.03
CA ALA A 186 15.04 4.41 13.96
C ALA A 186 16.03 4.82 15.08
N GLU A 187 16.75 5.93 14.91
CA GLU A 187 17.70 6.48 15.89
C GLU A 187 17.07 7.48 16.88
N ASN A 188 15.78 7.79 16.73
CA ASN A 188 15.00 8.64 17.66
C ASN A 188 14.02 7.80 18.47
#